data_AF-A0A9W6GVE8-F1
#
_entry.id   AF-A0A9W6GVE8-F1
#
_cell.length_a   1.000
_cell.length_b   1.000
_cell.length_c   1.000
_cell.angle_alpha   90.00
_cell.angle_beta   90.00
_cell.angle_gamma   90.00
#
_symmetry.space_group_name_H-M   'P 1'
#
loop_
_entity.id
_entity.type
_entity.pdbx_description
1 polymer ?
#
loop_
_entity_poly.entity_id
_entity_poly.type
_entity_poly.pdbx_seq_one_letter_code
_entity_poly.pdbx_strand_id
1 'polypeptide(L)' 'MGGLSIWHWIIVGGVVFILFGGKFKISDVMGDVAKGIKAFKKGMAEDDEAAKPVEENTPPRAIEADKAGDRRQV' A
#
# COMPACT_ATOMS: atom_id res chain seq x y z
N MET A 1 -17.00 -34.78 6.19
CA MET A 1 -17.88 -33.64 5.83
C MET A 1 -17.02 -32.40 5.80
N GLY A 2 -16.46 -32.12 4.62
CA GLY A 2 -15.32 -31.24 4.39
C GLY A 2 -15.58 -29.79 4.78
N GLY A 3 -15.16 -29.43 5.99
CA GLY A 3 -15.15 -28.06 6.45
C GLY A 3 -14.19 -27.23 5.60
N LEU A 4 -14.75 -26.15 5.04
CA LEU A 4 -14.03 -24.94 4.64
C LEU A 4 -12.95 -25.14 3.55
N SER A 5 -13.31 -25.81 2.45
CA SER A 5 -12.53 -25.72 1.21
C SER A 5 -12.41 -24.26 0.77
N ILE A 6 -11.25 -23.85 0.25
CA ILE A 6 -10.96 -22.49 -0.27
C ILE A 6 -12.05 -22.01 -1.24
N TRP A 7 -12.69 -22.94 -1.95
CA TRP A 7 -13.85 -22.70 -2.80
C TRP A 7 -15.05 -22.06 -2.08
N HIS A 8 -15.31 -22.43 -0.83
CA HIS A 8 -16.38 -21.84 -0.03
C HIS A 8 -16.11 -20.36 0.24
N TRP A 9 -14.87 -20.00 0.57
CA TRP A 9 -14.49 -18.61 0.83
C TRP A 9 -14.60 -17.71 -0.40
N ILE A 10 -14.30 -18.24 -1.59
CA ILE A 10 -14.50 -17.52 -2.85
C ILE A 10 -16.00 -17.27 -3.11
N ILE A 11 -16.85 -18.28 -2.90
CA ILE A 11 -18.30 -18.17 -3.09
C ILE A 11 -18.91 -17.19 -2.08
N VAL A 12 -18.53 -17.30 -0.79
CA VAL A 12 -19.00 -16.40 0.27
C VAL A 12 -18.54 -14.96 0.01
N GLY A 13 -17.28 -14.76 -0.39
CA GLY A 13 -16.77 -13.46 -0.78
C GLY A 13 -17.55 -12.84 -1.95
N GLY A 14 -17.87 -13.64 -2.97
CA GLY A 14 -18.69 -13.20 -4.12
C GLY A 14 -20.10 -12.76 -3.72
N VAL A 15 -20.79 -13.53 -2.86
CA VAL A 15 -22.13 -13.19 -2.38
C VAL A 15 -22.14 -11.90 -1.55
N VAL A 16 -21.16 -11.73 -0.66
CA VAL A 16 -20.99 -10.49 0.11
C VAL A 16 -20.71 -9.31 -0.83
N PHE A 17 -19.87 -9.49 -1.85
CA PHE A 17 -19.58 -8.44 -2.83
C PHE A 17 -20.80 -8.07 -3.68
N ILE A 18 -21.69 -9.01 -4.01
CA ILE A 18 -22.94 -8.70 -4.72
C ILE A 18 -23.97 -7.99 -3.84
N LEU A 19 -24.09 -8.37 -2.56
CA LEU A 19 -25.03 -7.75 -1.62
C LEU A 19 -24.56 -6.37 -1.13
N PHE A 20 -23.24 -6.19 -0.97
CA PHE A 20 -22.64 -4.96 -0.42
C PHE A 20 -21.90 -4.10 -1.47
N GLY A 21 -21.60 -4.62 -2.67
CA GLY A 21 -20.69 -4.00 -3.65
C GLY A 21 -21.22 -2.82 -4.45
N GLY A 22 -22.42 -2.31 -4.14
CA GLY A 22 -22.96 -1.11 -4.78
C GLY A 22 -22.92 0.16 -3.92
N LYS A 23 -22.74 0.06 -2.59
CA LYS A 23 -23.09 1.18 -1.68
C LYS A 23 -22.17 1.36 -0.48
N PHE A 24 -21.22 0.48 -0.27
CA PHE A 24 -20.52 0.40 1.01
C PHE A 24 -19.16 1.10 0.86
N LYS A 25 -18.88 2.10 1.70
CA LYS A 25 -17.68 2.96 1.64
C LYS A 25 -16.42 2.21 2.09
N ILE A 26 -16.11 1.09 1.43
CA ILE A 26 -14.98 0.22 1.74
C ILE A 26 -13.66 0.97 1.55
N SER A 27 -13.54 1.90 0.59
CA SER A 27 -12.24 2.57 0.33
C SER A 27 -11.68 3.32 1.52
N ASP A 28 -12.49 4.08 2.27
CA ASP A 28 -11.99 4.82 3.44
C ASP A 28 -11.59 3.86 4.57
N VAL A 29 -12.46 2.89 4.88
CA VAL A 29 -12.23 1.93 5.96
C VAL A 29 -11.07 0.98 5.63
N MET A 30 -10.99 0.50 4.39
CA MET A 30 -9.87 -0.30 3.89
C MET A 30 -8.57 0.52 3.91
N GLY A 31 -8.63 1.82 3.59
CA GLY A 31 -7.48 2.72 3.66
C GLY A 31 -6.95 2.87 5.07
N ASP A 32 -7.82 3.06 6.06
CA ASP A 32 -7.42 3.20 7.47
C ASP A 32 -6.94 1.87 8.07
N VAL A 33 -7.58 0.76 7.71
CA VAL A 33 -7.11 -0.59 8.07
C VAL A 33 -5.75 -0.90 7.43
N ALA A 34 -5.56 -0.55 6.16
CA ALA A 34 -4.29 -0.75 5.45
C ALA A 34 -3.16 0.09 6.07
N LYS A 35 -3.43 1.35 6.45
CA LYS A 35 -2.45 2.19 7.18
C LYS A 35 -2.10 1.58 8.53
N GLY A 36 -3.08 1.10 9.29
CA GLY A 36 -2.86 0.43 10.58
C GLY A 36 -2.00 -0.83 10.45
N ILE A 37 -2.30 -1.71 9.49
CA ILE A 37 -1.51 -2.92 9.23
C ILE A 37 -0.10 -2.58 8.70
N LYS A 38 0.04 -1.54 7.86
CA LYS A 38 1.34 -1.09 7.34
C LYS A 38 2.22 -0.50 8.46
N ALA A 39 1.64 0.28 9.36
CA ALA A 39 2.33 0.81 10.54
C ALA A 39 2.72 -0.30 11.52
N PHE A 40 1.84 -1.29 11.72
CA PHE A 40 2.13 -2.47 12.54
C PHE A 40 3.28 -3.30 11.95
N LYS A 41 3.24 -3.58 10.64
CA LYS A 41 4.33 -4.29 9.96
C LYS A 41 5.64 -3.49 10.00
N LYS A 42 5.58 -2.16 9.81
CA LYS A 42 6.77 -1.30 9.88
C LYS A 42 7.35 -1.25 11.29
N GLY A 43 6.53 -1.10 12.34
CA GLY A 43 7.01 -1.11 13.72
C GLY A 43 7.60 -2.46 14.14
N MET A 44 7.02 -3.55 13.64
CA MET A 44 7.54 -4.91 13.91
C MET A 44 8.78 -5.24 13.07
N ALA A 45 8.88 -4.68 11.86
CA ALA A 45 10.08 -4.77 11.02
C ALA A 45 11.21 -3.88 11.56
N GLU A 46 10.94 -2.69 12.09
CA GLU A 46 11.99 -1.84 12.69
C GLU A 46 12.62 -2.46 13.95
N ASP A 47 11.88 -3.31 14.68
CA ASP A 47 12.43 -4.14 15.77
C ASP A 47 13.40 -5.23 15.25
N ASP A 48 13.12 -5.77 14.06
CA ASP A 48 13.94 -6.80 13.38
C ASP A 48 15.09 -6.18 12.52
N GLU A 49 14.93 -4.93 12.09
CA GLU A 49 15.72 -4.25 11.06
C GLU A 49 16.60 -3.11 11.62
N ALA A 50 16.71 -2.99 12.94
CA ALA A 50 17.80 -2.25 13.61
C ALA A 50 19.21 -2.78 13.23
N ALA A 51 19.29 -3.86 12.45
CA ALA A 51 20.52 -4.42 11.89
C ALA A 51 20.77 -4.13 10.39
N LYS A 52 19.88 -3.46 9.64
CA LYS A 52 20.14 -3.13 8.22
C LYS A 52 19.61 -1.75 7.80
N PRO A 53 20.43 -0.89 7.18
CA PRO A 53 19.98 0.40 6.68
C PRO A 53 19.15 0.19 5.42
N VAL A 54 17.84 0.43 5.50
CA VAL A 54 16.93 0.42 4.35
C VAL A 54 17.03 1.77 3.65
N GLU A 55 17.80 1.79 2.56
CA GLU A 55 17.47 2.63 1.40
C GLU A 55 15.99 2.39 1.05
N GLU A 56 15.14 3.43 1.15
CA GLU A 56 14.05 3.73 0.20
C GLU A 56 13.09 4.81 0.77
N ASN A 57 13.51 6.07 0.68
CA ASN A 57 12.59 7.19 0.40
C ASN A 57 13.32 8.41 -0.18
N THR A 58 14.23 8.18 -1.12
CA THR A 58 14.63 9.24 -2.06
C THR A 58 13.70 9.11 -3.25
N PRO A 59 12.77 10.05 -3.50
CA PRO A 59 12.05 10.07 -4.77
C PRO A 59 13.10 10.09 -5.89
N PRO A 60 12.88 9.38 -7.01
CA PRO A 60 13.81 9.43 -8.13
C PRO A 60 14.01 10.91 -8.45
N ARG A 61 15.27 11.34 -8.40
CA ARG A 61 15.74 12.64 -8.84
C ARG A 61 15.40 12.76 -10.33
N ALA A 62 14.13 13.03 -10.60
CA ALA A 62 13.67 13.48 -11.88
C ALA A 62 14.37 14.82 -12.08
N ILE A 63 15.16 14.88 -13.15
CA ILE A 63 15.53 16.08 -13.87
C ILE A 63 16.39 17.11 -13.11
N GLU A 64 17.59 16.70 -12.69
CA GLU A 64 18.78 17.59 -12.66
C GLU A 64 19.46 17.67 -14.05
N ALA A 65 18.65 17.62 -15.11
CA ALA A 65 19.09 17.92 -16.46
C ALA A 65 18.17 19.00 -17.04
N ASP A 66 18.79 20.10 -17.46
CA ASP A 66 18.26 21.08 -18.41
C ASP A 66 17.45 22.29 -17.90
N LYS A 67 18.06 23.09 -17.01
CA LYS A 67 18.02 24.55 -17.22
C LYS A 67 19.25 25.28 -16.72
N ALA A 68 20.42 24.73 -17.05
CA ALA A 68 21.70 25.44 -17.07
C ALA A 68 21.79 26.38 -18.30
N GLY A 69 20.73 27.15 -18.57
CA GLY A 69 20.57 27.95 -19.79
C GLY A 69 19.91 29.31 -19.59
N ASP A 70 19.92 29.86 -18.38
CA ASP A 70 19.16 31.09 -18.08
C ASP A 70 19.86 31.99 -17.03
N ARG A 71 21.16 32.30 -17.22
CA ARG A 71 21.82 33.40 -16.48
C ARG A 71 23.19 33.90 -16.96
N ARG A 72 23.64 33.64 -18.20
CA ARG A 72 25.00 34.06 -18.65
C ARG A 72 25.09 34.67 -20.05
N GLN A 73 24.05 35.36 -20.49
CA GLN A 73 24.17 36.39 -21.55
C GLN A 73 23.26 37.57 -21.18
N VAL A 74 23.66 38.31 -20.15
CA VAL A 74 23.40 39.75 -19.99
C VAL A 74 24.72 40.41 -19.62
#